data_AF-A0A117I3L0-F1
#
_entry.id   AF-A0A117I3L0-F1
#
_cell.length_a   1.000
_cell.length_b   1.000
_cell.length_c   1.000
_cell.angle_alpha   90.00
_cell.angle_beta   90.00
_cell.angle_gamma   90.00
#
_symmetry.space_group_name_H-M   'P 1'
#
loop_
_entity.id
_entity.type
_entity.pdbx_description
1 polymer ?
#
loop_
_entity_poly.entity_id
_entity_poly.type
_entity_poly.pdbx_seq_one_letter_code
_entity_poly.pdbx_strand_id
1 'polypeptide(L)'
;MNRRQREKLIPSIWIIATKQTEGHAYYALYAIDWKRGGRLSWEGWNCFEDLLQFHIPIKRKAGGRKSASQPAAKIAKRALHLQLNDAQFEELGQLFYQPFSKKRWRMFIQLNRNSK
;
A
#
# COMPACT_ATOMS: atom_id res chain seq x y z
N MET A 1 0.84 -23.75 6.91
CA MET A 1 -0.30 -22.81 6.75
C MET A 1 -1.33 -23.47 5.85
N ASN A 2 -2.59 -23.61 6.30
CA ASN A 2 -3.62 -24.29 5.50
C ASN A 2 -4.00 -23.48 4.24
N ARG A 3 -4.60 -24.14 3.25
CA ARG A 3 -4.97 -23.56 1.95
C ARG A 3 -5.86 -22.32 2.09
N ARG A 4 -6.90 -22.40 2.93
CA ARG A 4 -7.84 -21.30 3.22
C ARG A 4 -7.17 -20.07 3.86
N GLN A 5 -6.09 -20.27 4.62
CA GLN A 5 -5.30 -19.18 5.19
C GLN A 5 -4.33 -18.58 4.17
N ARG A 6 -3.86 -19.34 3.17
CA ARG A 6 -3.04 -18.83 2.05
C ARG A 6 -3.83 -17.90 1.13
N GLU A 7 -5.13 -18.15 0.97
CA GLU A 7 -6.03 -17.36 0.12
C GLU A 7 -6.50 -16.04 0.74
N LYS A 8 -6.15 -15.76 2.01
CA LYS A 8 -6.46 -14.49 2.66
C LYS A 8 -5.32 -13.51 2.45
N LEU A 9 -5.66 -12.26 2.14
CA LEU A 9 -4.74 -11.15 2.29
C LEU A 9 -4.91 -10.52 3.67
N ILE A 10 -3.85 -10.47 4.46
CA ILE A 10 -3.83 -9.80 5.75
C ILE A 10 -2.69 -8.78 5.72
N PRO A 11 -2.98 -7.52 5.35
CA PRO A 11 -1.97 -6.47 5.29
C PRO A 11 -1.24 -6.35 6.63
N SER A 12 0.07 -6.54 6.58
CA SER A 12 1.00 -6.38 7.69
C SER A 12 1.69 -5.01 7.68
N ILE A 13 1.65 -4.31 6.54
CA ILE A 13 2.14 -2.96 6.38
C ILE A 13 1.24 -2.21 5.40
N TRP A 14 1.07 -0.93 5.67
CA TRP A 14 0.37 0.03 4.83
C TRP A 14 1.34 1.14 4.47
N ILE A 15 1.33 1.59 3.21
CA ILE A 15 2.21 2.64 2.72
C ILE A 15 1.35 3.64 1.95
N ILE A 16 1.38 4.91 2.37
CA ILE A 16 0.91 6.03 1.58
C ILE A 16 2.12 6.58 0.85
N ALA A 17 2.14 6.46 -0.47
CA ALA A 17 3.15 7.06 -1.31
C ALA A 17 2.59 8.36 -1.90
N THR A 18 3.36 9.43 -1.76
CA THR A 18 3.09 10.71 -2.39
C THR A 18 4.18 10.97 -3.41
N LYS A 19 3.78 11.29 -4.63
CA LYS A 19 4.68 11.73 -5.70
C LYS A 19 4.38 13.20 -5.97
N GLN A 20 5.35 14.08 -5.77
CA GLN A 20 5.22 15.47 -6.22
C GLN A 20 5.75 15.56 -7.64
N THR A 21 4.89 15.99 -8.57
CA THR A 21 5.29 16.35 -9.93
C THR A 21 5.26 17.86 -10.09
N GLU A 22 5.81 18.37 -11.18
CA GLU A 22 5.66 19.78 -11.56
C GLU A 22 4.18 20.10 -11.79
N GLY A 23 3.52 20.64 -10.76
CA GLY A 23 2.14 21.13 -10.80
C GLY A 23 1.11 20.36 -9.98
N HIS A 24 1.34 19.09 -9.63
CA HIS A 24 0.36 18.27 -8.90
C HIS A 24 1.00 17.24 -7.96
N ALA A 25 0.30 16.95 -6.87
CA ALA A 25 0.62 15.81 -6.02
C ALA A 25 -0.21 14.60 -6.45
N TYR A 26 0.44 13.44 -6.54
CA TYR A 26 -0.21 12.16 -6.78
C TYR A 26 -0.09 11.30 -5.52
N TYR A 27 -1.20 10.70 -5.10
CA TYR A 27 -1.26 9.86 -3.92
C TYR A 27 -1.65 8.44 -4.29
N ALA A 28 -1.03 7.48 -3.62
CA ALA A 28 -1.36 6.07 -3.71
C ALA A 28 -1.25 5.41 -2.34
N LEU A 29 -2.07 4.38 -2.12
CA LEU A 29 -2.06 3.56 -0.92
C LEU A 29 -1.80 2.11 -1.27
N TYR A 30 -0.75 1.56 -0.68
CA TYR A 30 -0.33 0.18 -0.84
C TYR A 30 -0.54 -0.60 0.46
N ALA A 31 -0.94 -1.86 0.31
CA ALA A 31 -1.06 -2.84 1.39
C ALA A 31 -0.23 -4.07 1.06
N ILE A 32 0.60 -4.52 2.00
CA ILE A 32 1.48 -5.68 1.80
C ILE A 32 1.31 -6.68 2.94
N ASP A 33 1.05 -7.94 2.60
CA ASP A 33 1.12 -9.09 3.50
C ASP A 33 2.50 -9.74 3.37
N TRP A 34 3.43 -9.41 4.28
CA TRP A 34 4.77 -9.98 4.31
C TRP A 34 4.76 -11.50 4.48
N LYS A 35 3.76 -12.08 5.15
CA LYS A 35 3.73 -13.52 5.41
C LYS A 35 3.39 -14.29 4.14
N ARG A 36 2.53 -13.74 3.30
CA ARG A 36 1.96 -14.42 2.12
C ARG A 36 2.43 -13.87 0.78
N GLY A 37 3.14 -12.73 0.78
CA GLY A 37 3.53 -12.02 -0.43
C GLY A 37 2.37 -11.36 -1.18
N GLY A 38 1.22 -11.26 -0.52
CA GLY A 38 0.04 -10.62 -1.10
C GLY A 38 0.16 -9.10 -1.07
N ARG A 39 -0.39 -8.45 -2.08
CA ARG A 39 -0.26 -7.02 -2.33
C ARG A 39 -1.57 -6.47 -2.87
N LEU A 40 -1.95 -5.26 -2.44
CA LEU A 40 -3.02 -4.46 -3.03
C LEU A 40 -2.56 -3.02 -3.15
N SER A 41 -3.04 -2.35 -4.18
CA SER A 41 -2.90 -0.92 -4.33
C SER A 41 -4.24 -0.29 -4.60
N TRP A 42 -4.36 0.94 -4.13
CA TRP A 42 -5.36 1.91 -4.49
C TRP A 42 -4.51 3.06 -5.00
N GLU A 43 -4.75 3.50 -6.23
CA GLU A 43 -3.93 4.48 -6.97
C GLU A 43 -4.82 5.54 -7.65
N GLY A 44 -4.30 6.75 -7.91
CA GLY A 44 -4.96 7.71 -8.80
C GLY A 44 -5.51 9.00 -8.17
N TRP A 45 -5.21 9.33 -6.92
CA TRP A 45 -5.73 10.57 -6.32
C TRP A 45 -4.78 11.73 -6.54
N ASN A 46 -5.34 12.87 -6.90
CA ASN A 46 -4.63 14.15 -6.97
C ASN A 46 -4.82 15.00 -5.69
N CYS A 47 -5.67 14.52 -4.77
CA CYS A 47 -6.01 15.15 -3.51
C CYS A 47 -5.91 14.12 -2.38
N PHE A 48 -5.23 14.48 -1.30
CA PHE A 48 -5.00 13.55 -0.19
C PHE A 48 -6.30 13.26 0.57
N GLU A 49 -7.16 14.26 0.72
CA GLU A 49 -8.44 14.17 1.40
C GLU A 49 -9.37 13.15 0.73
N ASP A 50 -9.38 13.11 -0.60
CA ASP A 50 -10.17 12.13 -1.36
C ASP A 50 -9.69 10.70 -1.10
N LEU A 51 -8.36 10.50 -1.04
CA LEU A 51 -7.78 9.22 -0.64
C LEU A 51 -8.24 8.85 0.78
N LEU A 52 -8.22 9.79 1.72
CA LEU A 52 -8.59 9.55 3.12
C LEU A 52 -10.07 9.16 3.30
N GLN A 53 -10.97 9.72 2.48
CA GLN A 53 -12.40 9.41 2.50
C GLN A 53 -12.74 8.06 1.85
N PHE A 54 -11.89 7.57 0.95
CA PHE A 54 -12.11 6.31 0.24
C PHE A 54 -12.19 5.13 1.21
N HIS A 55 -13.19 4.26 1.01
CA HIS A 55 -13.45 3.11 1.87
C HIS A 55 -12.72 1.86 1.39
N ILE A 56 -11.73 1.43 2.16
CA ILE A 56 -10.85 0.33 1.81
C ILE A 56 -11.36 -0.98 2.40
N PRO A 57 -11.49 -2.04 1.59
CA PRO A 57 -11.79 -3.38 2.08
C PRO A 57 -10.68 -3.90 3.00
N ILE A 58 -10.98 -4.17 4.26
CA ILE A 58 -10.01 -4.66 5.27
C ILE A 58 -10.05 -6.17 5.50
N LYS A 59 -11.12 -6.84 5.07
CA LYS A 59 -11.23 -8.31 5.14
C LYS A 59 -11.71 -8.84 3.80
N ARG A 60 -10.78 -9.38 3.02
CA ARG A 60 -11.11 -10.24 1.88
C ARG A 60 -10.91 -11.69 2.31
N LYS A 61 -11.98 -12.36 2.76
CA LYS A 61 -12.00 -13.82 2.74
C LYS A 61 -12.25 -14.22 1.29
N ALA A 62 -11.40 -15.05 0.69
CA ALA A 62 -11.76 -15.72 -0.57
C ALA A 62 -13.12 -16.41 -0.39
N GLY A 63 -14.09 -16.07 -1.25
CA GLY A 63 -15.47 -16.60 -1.22
C GLY A 63 -16.42 -16.05 -0.15
N GLY A 64 -16.04 -15.03 0.64
CA GLY A 64 -16.92 -14.46 1.68
C GLY A 64 -17.78 -13.29 1.18
N ARG A 65 -19.11 -13.35 1.37
CA ARG A 65 -20.05 -12.25 1.03
C ARG A 65 -19.92 -10.99 1.88
N LYS A 66 -19.32 -11.06 3.07
CA LYS A 66 -19.18 -9.91 3.99
C LYS A 66 -17.81 -9.25 3.83
N SER A 67 -17.75 -8.14 3.09
CA SER A 67 -16.60 -7.23 3.09
C SER A 67 -16.79 -6.17 4.18
N ALA A 68 -15.98 -6.22 5.23
CA ALA A 68 -15.81 -5.05 6.08
C ALA A 68 -14.89 -4.07 5.34
N SER A 69 -15.33 -2.82 5.21
CA SER A 69 -14.50 -1.71 4.74
C SER A 69 -14.35 -0.68 5.86
N GLN A 70 -13.33 0.17 5.74
CA GLN A 70 -13.16 1.33 6.61
C GLN A 70 -12.54 2.48 5.79
N PRO A 71 -12.79 3.74 6.15
CA PRO A 71 -12.16 4.87 5.47
C PRO A 71 -10.63 4.77 5.59
N ALA A 72 -9.93 5.14 4.52
CA ALA A 72 -8.47 5.12 4.48
C ALA A 72 -7.88 6.04 5.56
N ALA A 73 -8.60 7.05 6.03
CA ALA A 73 -8.22 7.86 7.20
C ALA A 73 -7.87 7.02 8.44
N LYS A 74 -8.56 5.90 8.68
CA LYS A 74 -8.23 4.99 9.79
C LYS A 74 -6.93 4.21 9.53
N ILE A 75 -6.64 3.91 8.28
CA ILE A 75 -5.43 3.20 7.83
C ILE A 75 -4.23 4.15 7.85
N ALA A 76 -4.40 5.38 7.36
CA ALA A 76 -3.38 6.41 7.24
C ALA A 76 -2.66 6.70 8.56
N LYS A 77 -3.38 6.61 9.69
CA LYS A 77 -2.82 6.75 11.06
C LYS A 77 -1.71 5.74 11.38
N ARG A 78 -1.66 4.61 10.69
CA ARG A 78 -0.70 3.51 10.90
C ARG A 78 0.13 3.23 9.65
N ALA A 79 -0.08 3.97 8.57
CA ALA A 79 0.66 3.81 7.33
C ALA A 79 2.05 4.45 7.44
N LEU A 80 3.02 3.88 6.73
CA LEU A 80 4.25 4.59 6.41
C LEU A 80 3.94 5.63 5.35
N HIS A 81 4.33 6.87 5.58
CA HIS A 81 4.18 7.94 4.60
C HIS A 81 5.52 8.12 3.90
N LEU A 82 5.55 7.88 2.59
CA LEU A 82 6.73 8.05 1.75
C LEU A 82 6.48 9.23 0.80
N GLN A 83 7.38 10.21 0.83
CA GLN A 83 7.43 11.27 -0.15
C GLN A 83 8.48 10.84 -1.19
N LEU A 84 8.04 10.58 -2.41
CA LEU A 84 8.86 9.98 -3.46
C LEU A 84 8.96 10.95 -4.64
N ASN A 85 10.14 11.01 -5.26
CA ASN A 85 10.28 11.60 -6.58
C ASN A 85 9.80 10.61 -7.67
N ASP A 86 9.80 11.04 -8.93
CA ASP A 86 9.32 10.21 -10.04
C ASP A 86 10.05 8.87 -10.16
N ALA A 87 11.39 8.88 -10.06
CA ALA A 87 12.20 7.66 -10.17
C ALA A 87 11.92 6.67 -9.01
N GLN A 88 11.83 7.17 -7.78
CA GLN A 88 11.50 6.35 -6.60
C GLN A 88 10.07 5.81 -6.67
N PHE A 89 9.14 6.58 -7.23
CA PHE A 89 7.76 6.15 -7.43
C PHE A 89 7.67 5.05 -8.50
N GLU A 90 8.43 5.17 -9.59
CA GLU A 90 8.54 4.11 -10.59
C GLU A 90 9.15 2.83 -9.98
N GLU A 91 10.21 2.96 -9.18
CA GLU A 91 10.81 1.83 -8.46
C GLU A 91 9.81 1.12 -7.53
N LEU A 92 8.97 1.90 -6.82
CA LEU A 92 7.88 1.36 -6.02
C LEU A 92 6.91 0.52 -6.88
N GLY A 93 6.53 1.01 -8.06
CA GLY A 93 5.72 0.29 -9.02
C GLY A 93 6.38 -1.02 -9.47
N GLN A 94 7.63 -0.97 -9.91
CA GLN A 94 8.39 -2.16 -10.32
C GLN A 94 8.44 -3.20 -9.20
N LEU A 95 8.71 -2.77 -7.97
CA LEU A 95 8.78 -3.62 -6.79
C LEU A 95 7.41 -4.25 -6.43
N PHE A 96 6.32 -3.55 -6.73
CA PHE A 96 4.96 -4.04 -6.53
C PHE A 96 4.58 -5.14 -7.52
N TYR A 97 4.86 -4.94 -8.81
CA TYR A 97 4.47 -5.85 -9.88
C TYR A 97 5.43 -7.02 -10.10
N GLN A 98 6.69 -6.91 -9.69
CA GLN A 98 7.66 -8.01 -9.78
C GLN A 98 7.45 -9.12 -8.73
N PRO A 99 8.09 -10.29 -8.89
CA PRO A 99 8.09 -11.34 -7.89
C PRO A 99 8.41 -10.81 -6.49
N PHE A 100 7.64 -11.25 -5.51
CA PHE A 100 7.71 -10.69 -4.17
C PHE A 100 9.05 -11.00 -3.50
N SER A 101 9.83 -9.94 -3.22
CA SER A 101 11.10 -10.04 -2.50
C SER A 101 11.06 -9.23 -1.21
N LYS A 102 11.09 -9.92 -0.06
CA LYS A 102 11.09 -9.25 1.25
C LYS A 102 12.27 -8.32 1.43
N LYS A 103 13.44 -8.75 0.94
CA LYS A 103 14.69 -8.01 1.05
C LYS A 103 14.59 -6.69 0.28
N ARG A 104 14.17 -6.74 -0.99
CA ARG A 104 14.03 -5.53 -1.83
C ARG A 104 13.04 -4.54 -1.25
N TRP A 105 11.88 -5.01 -0.78
CA TRP A 105 10.93 -4.12 -0.13
C TRP A 105 11.43 -3.49 1.16
N ARG A 106 12.16 -4.24 2.00
CA ARG A 106 12.76 -3.67 3.22
C ARG A 106 13.81 -2.61 2.88
N MET A 107 14.66 -2.88 1.89
CA MET A 107 15.66 -1.93 1.41
C MET A 107 14.99 -0.66 0.87
N PHE A 108 14.01 -0.81 -0.02
CA PHE A 108 13.26 0.32 -0.56
C PHE A 108 12.62 1.17 0.55
N ILE A 109 11.91 0.53 1.49
CA ILE A 109 11.30 1.25 2.61
C ILE A 109 12.38 1.94 3.46
N GLN A 110 13.50 1.28 3.75
CA GLN A 110 14.56 1.86 4.57
C GLN A 110 15.21 3.09 3.91
N LEU A 111 15.44 3.04 2.60
CA LEU A 111 16.04 4.15 1.84
C LEU A 111 15.10 5.36 1.72
N ASN A 112 13.80 5.11 1.63
CA ASN A 112 12.79 6.15 1.40
C ASN A 112 12.00 6.54 2.66
N ARG A 113 12.31 5.93 3.81
CA ARG A 113 11.71 6.34 5.08
C ARG A 113 12.35 7.68 5.44
N ASN A 114 11.54 8.73 5.45
CA ASN A 114 11.98 10.03 5.95
C ASN A 114 12.56 9.82 7.36
N SER A 115 13.89 9.96 7.49
CA SER A 115 14.54 10.19 8.77
C SER A 115 13.92 11.48 9.30
N LYS A 116 13.18 11.38 10.39
CA LYS A 116 12.87 12.58 11.18
C LYS A 116 14.16 13.19 11.68
#